data_AF-A0A961FX71-F1
#
_entry.id   AF-A0A961FX71-F1
#
_cell.length_a   1.000
_cell.length_b   1.000
_cell.length_c   1.000
_cell.angle_alpha   90.00
_cell.angle_beta   90.00
_cell.angle_gamma   90.00
#
_symmetry.space_group_name_H-M   'P 1'
#
loop_
_entity.id
_entity.type
_entity.pdbx_description
1 polymer ?
#
loop_
_entity_poly.entity_id
_entity_poly.type
_entity_poly.pdbx_seq_one_letter_code
_entity_poly.pdbx_strand_id
1 'polypeptide(L)'
;LLVDPERWDTPRMFHEIFDKPQNHHVLTHTKGDEAKEKLTIIDRYHVEFFRYVTERMKAIPEGDGTLLDHVALCMGSGISDGNSHNYADLQVL
;
A
#
# COMPACT_ATOMS: atom_id res chain seq x y z
N LEU A 1 -5.84 -11.19 2.21
CA LEU A 1 -6.33 -9.94 1.62
C LEU A 1 -6.47 -8.93 2.76
N LEU A 2 -5.52 -8.00 2.93
CA LEU A 2 -5.74 -6.88 3.86
C LEU A 2 -6.62 -5.86 3.12
N VAL A 3 -7.93 -6.12 3.05
CA VAL A 3 -8.91 -5.07 2.78
C VAL A 3 -9.21 -4.48 4.14
N ASP A 4 -8.34 -3.60 4.59
CA ASP A 4 -8.60 -2.82 5.77
C ASP A 4 -8.77 -1.37 5.31
N PRO A 5 -10.03 -0.91 5.07
CA PRO A 5 -10.26 0.43 4.62
C PRO A 5 -9.64 1.37 5.63
N GLU A 6 -8.75 2.25 5.17
CA GLU A 6 -8.27 3.32 6.02
C GLU A 6 -9.50 4.11 6.51
N ARG A 7 -9.81 3.99 7.80
CA ARG A 7 -10.73 4.92 8.44
C ARG A 7 -9.94 6.22 8.58
N TRP A 8 -10.37 7.23 7.82
CA TRP A 8 -9.82 8.58 7.64
C TRP A 8 -9.14 9.24 8.85
N ASP A 9 -9.36 8.80 10.09
CA ASP A 9 -8.68 9.35 11.28
C ASP A 9 -8.24 8.31 12.30
N THR A 10 -8.10 7.05 11.90
CA THR A 10 -7.67 5.96 12.78
C THR A 10 -6.19 5.69 12.55
N PRO A 11 -5.29 6.02 13.50
CA PRO A 11 -3.90 5.64 13.42
C PRO A 11 -3.75 4.12 13.31
N ARG A 12 -2.85 3.67 12.45
CA ARG A 12 -2.61 2.25 12.16
C ARG A 12 -1.19 1.87 12.52
N MET A 13 -1.04 0.70 13.13
CA MET A 13 0.26 0.07 13.27
C MET A 13 0.67 -0.54 11.94
N PHE A 14 1.71 0.01 11.34
CA PHE A 14 2.46 -0.67 10.30
C PHE A 14 3.54 -1.48 11.01
N HIS A 15 3.25 -2.75 11.22
CA HIS A 15 4.09 -3.65 12.00
C HIS A 15 5.50 -3.68 11.41
N GLU A 16 6.49 -3.76 12.30
CA GLU A 16 7.93 -3.88 11.97
C GLU A 16 8.59 -2.63 11.34
N ILE A 17 7.82 -1.59 10.98
CA ILE A 17 8.37 -0.37 10.36
C ILE A 17 8.20 0.91 11.21
N PHE A 18 7.27 0.94 12.16
CA PHE A 18 7.13 2.05 13.11
C PHE A 18 6.93 1.55 14.54
N ASP A 19 7.50 2.28 15.50
CA ASP A 19 7.33 2.02 16.95
C ASP A 19 5.94 2.43 17.47
N LYS A 20 5.20 3.26 16.72
CA LYS A 20 3.90 3.82 17.11
C LYS A 20 2.94 3.85 15.92
N PRO A 21 1.62 3.86 16.17
CA PRO A 21 0.64 3.96 15.09
C PRO A 21 0.82 5.27 14.31
N GLN A 22 0.69 5.21 12.98
CA GLN A 22 0.71 6.39 12.11
C GLN A 22 -0.69 6.64 11.56
N ASN A 23 -1.11 7.91 11.53
CA ASN A 23 -2.34 8.31 10.83
C ASN A 23 -1.95 8.70 9.39
N HIS A 24 -2.06 7.76 8.47
CA HIS A 24 -1.63 7.96 7.08
C HIS A 24 -2.42 9.09 6.40
N HIS A 25 -3.74 9.16 6.58
CA HIS A 25 -4.59 10.23 6.08
C HIS A 25 -4.09 11.62 6.52
N VAL A 26 -3.87 11.83 7.82
CA VAL A 26 -3.34 13.11 8.33
C VAL A 26 -1.96 13.41 7.75
N LEU A 27 -1.11 12.39 7.61
CA LEU A 27 0.22 12.56 6.98
C LEU A 27 0.08 13.06 5.53
N THR A 28 -0.88 12.56 4.75
CA THR A 28 -1.11 13.03 3.38
C THR A 28 -1.56 14.50 3.28
N HIS A 29 -2.15 15.05 4.34
CA HIS A 29 -2.52 16.47 4.44
C HIS A 29 -1.45 17.34 5.12
N THR A 30 -0.43 16.73 5.72
CA THR A 30 0.62 17.42 6.46
C THR A 30 1.77 17.79 5.53
N LYS A 31 2.19 19.06 5.57
CA LYS A 31 3.34 19.55 4.81
C LYS A 31 4.62 19.45 5.64
N GLY A 32 5.72 19.13 4.97
CA GLY A 32 7.07 19.10 5.57
C GLY A 32 7.80 17.80 5.29
N ASP A 33 9.10 17.79 5.56
CA ASP A 33 9.97 16.66 5.20
C ASP A 33 9.74 15.44 6.09
N GLU A 34 9.38 15.64 7.37
CA GLU A 34 9.04 14.54 8.29
C GLU A 34 7.81 13.75 7.80
N ALA A 35 6.78 14.44 7.32
CA ALA A 35 5.59 13.79 6.79
C ALA A 35 5.92 13.00 5.51
N LYS A 36 6.72 13.58 4.60
CA LYS A 36 7.19 12.92 3.38
C LYS A 36 8.02 11.68 3.67
N GLU A 37 8.89 11.73 4.67
CA GLU A 37 9.71 10.58 5.07
C GLU A 37 8.84 9.42 5.57
N LYS A 38 7.87 9.71 6.45
CA LYS A 38 6.90 8.71 6.93
C LYS A 38 6.06 8.13 5.80
N LEU A 39 5.54 8.98 4.90
CA LEU A 39 4.79 8.53 3.72
C LEU A 39 5.64 7.62 2.83
N THR A 40 6.89 7.99 2.56
CA THR A 40 7.81 7.16 1.76
C THR A 40 8.03 5.78 2.37
N ILE A 41 8.15 5.71 3.70
CA ILE A 41 8.26 4.42 4.43
C ILE A 41 6.98 3.60 4.27
N ILE A 42 5.81 4.22 4.41
CA ILE A 42 4.50 3.58 4.24
C ILE A 42 4.31 3.08 2.80
N ASP A 43 4.65 3.89 1.80
CA ASP A 43 4.55 3.52 0.38
C ASP A 43 5.43 2.30 0.07
N ARG A 44 6.67 2.30 0.57
CA ARG A 44 7.57 1.15 0.42
C ARG A 44 7.01 -0.10 1.07
N TYR A 45 6.41 0.02 2.25
CA TYR A 45 5.77 -1.11 2.93
C TYR A 45 4.67 -1.75 2.07
N HIS A 46 3.82 -0.95 1.43
CA HIS A 46 2.78 -1.48 0.54
C HIS A 46 3.36 -2.20 -0.68
N VAL A 47 4.42 -1.66 -1.29
CA VAL A 47 5.11 -2.28 -2.44
C VAL A 47 5.81 -3.58 -2.02
N GLU A 48 6.45 -3.61 -0.86
CA GLU A 48 7.08 -4.80 -0.30
C GLU A 48 6.04 -5.89 0.01
N PHE A 49 4.88 -5.51 0.52
CA PHE A 49 3.77 -6.45 0.74
C PHE A 49 3.23 -7.00 -0.59
N PHE A 50 3.08 -6.16 -1.62
CA PHE A 50 2.68 -6.60 -2.95
C PHE A 50 3.68 -7.60 -3.54
N ARG A 51 4.99 -7.32 -3.43
CA ARG A 51 6.05 -8.26 -3.80
C ARG A 51 5.89 -9.57 -3.03
N TYR A 52 5.74 -9.52 -1.70
CA TYR A 52 5.58 -10.71 -0.88
C TYR A 52 4.42 -11.58 -1.37
N VAL A 53 3.23 -11.00 -1.56
CA VAL A 53 2.05 -11.76 -2.04
C VAL A 53 2.32 -12.35 -3.42
N THR A 54 2.93 -11.58 -4.34
CA THR A 54 3.31 -12.04 -5.68
C THR A 54 4.26 -13.24 -5.63
N GLU A 55 5.32 -13.16 -4.82
CA GLU A 55 6.28 -14.26 -4.63
C GLU A 55 5.62 -15.50 -4.02
N ARG A 56 4.68 -15.32 -3.07
CA ARG A 56 3.91 -16.41 -2.49
C ARG A 56 3.02 -17.10 -3.51
N MET A 57 2.34 -16.35 -4.38
CA MET A 57 1.51 -16.92 -5.45
C MET A 57 2.35 -17.66 -6.49
N LYS A 58 3.49 -17.11 -6.87
CA LYS A 58 4.44 -17.78 -7.78
C LYS A 58 5.00 -19.09 -7.20
N ALA A 59 5.09 -19.22 -5.88
CA ALA A 59 5.62 -20.42 -5.24
C ALA A 59 4.59 -21.55 -5.06
N ILE A 60 3.32 -21.33 -5.40
CA ILE A 60 2.24 -22.31 -5.26
C ILE A 60 2.01 -22.97 -6.62
N PRO A 61 2.31 -24.27 -6.79
CA PRO A 61 1.97 -24.99 -8.02
C PRO A 61 0.45 -25.11 -8.18
N GLU A 62 -0.07 -24.81 -9.37
CA GLU A 62 -1.48 -24.95 -9.71
C GLU A 62 -1.60 -25.33 -11.19
N GLY A 63 -2.29 -26.44 -11.48
CA GLY A 63 -2.46 -26.91 -12.87
C GLY A 63 -1.13 -27.16 -13.58
N ASP A 64 -0.96 -26.50 -14.73
CA ASP A 64 0.24 -26.53 -15.58
C ASP A 64 1.24 -25.40 -15.27
N GLY A 65 0.98 -24.58 -14.24
CA GLY A 65 1.84 -23.49 -13.82
C GLY A 65 1.80 -23.26 -12.30
N THR A 66 1.72 -21.98 -11.94
CA THR A 66 1.63 -21.50 -10.57
C THR A 66 0.32 -20.74 -10.36
N LEU A 67 -0.10 -20.55 -9.12
CA LEU A 67 -1.27 -19.72 -8.81
C LEU A 67 -1.17 -18.33 -9.45
N LEU A 68 0.04 -17.77 -9.53
CA LEU A 68 0.26 -16.48 -10.19
C LEU A 68 -0.09 -16.50 -11.68
N ASP A 69 0.12 -17.62 -12.37
CA ASP A 69 -0.18 -17.76 -13.81
C ASP A 69 -1.69 -17.82 -14.09
N HIS A 70 -2.51 -18.06 -13.07
CA HIS A 70 -3.96 -18.21 -13.18
C HIS A 70 -4.74 -17.04 -12.55
N VAL A 71 -4.07 -15.97 -12.11
CA VAL A 71 -4.71 -14.79 -11.51
C VAL A 71 -4.26 -13.49 -12.18
N ALA A 72 -5.17 -12.51 -12.22
CA ALA A 72 -4.81 -11.12 -12.47
C ALA A 72 -4.64 -10.41 -11.13
N LEU A 73 -3.47 -9.84 -10.91
CA LEU A 73 -3.13 -9.06 -9.72
C LEU A 73 -2.88 -7.60 -10.13
N CYS A 74 -3.42 -6.65 -9.37
CA CYS A 74 -3.28 -5.22 -9.63
C CYS A 74 -3.02 -4.49 -8.31
N MET A 75 -2.04 -3.59 -8.31
CA MET A 75 -1.81 -2.63 -7.24
C MET A 75 -2.12 -1.24 -7.75
N GLY A 76 -2.81 -0.42 -6.97
CA GLY A 76 -3.07 0.95 -7.36
C GLY A 76 -3.57 1.79 -6.21
N SER A 77 -3.71 3.09 -6.49
CA SER A 77 -4.30 4.05 -5.54
C SER A 77 -5.64 4.56 -6.08
N GLY A 78 -6.57 4.82 -5.15
CA GLY A 78 -7.82 5.52 -5.46
C GLY A 78 -7.66 7.05 -5.52
N ILE A 79 -6.47 7.57 -5.22
CA ILE A 79 -6.17 9.01 -5.17
C ILE A 79 -4.71 9.28 -5.58
N SER A 80 -4.45 10.25 -6.43
CA SER A 80 -3.10 10.59 -6.89
C SER A 80 -2.41 11.62 -6.00
N ASP A 81 -3.18 12.49 -5.35
CA ASP A 81 -2.71 13.44 -4.35
C ASP A 81 -3.69 13.50 -3.18
N GLY A 82 -3.25 12.99 -2.03
CA GLY A 82 -4.02 13.02 -0.80
C GLY A 82 -4.25 14.43 -0.25
N ASN A 83 -3.38 15.39 -0.53
CA ASN A 83 -3.53 16.75 -0.01
C ASN A 83 -4.66 17.52 -0.72
N SER A 84 -4.77 17.39 -2.05
CA SER A 84 -5.80 18.06 -2.86
C SER A 84 -7.04 17.21 -3.14
N HIS A 85 -7.04 15.95 -2.70
CA HIS A 85 -8.02 14.94 -3.07
C HIS A 85 -8.17 14.78 -4.58
N ASN A 86 -7.04 14.68 -5.30
CA ASN A 86 -7.05 14.52 -6.75
C ASN A 86 -7.30 13.07 -7.17
N TYR A 87 -8.26 12.87 -8.09
CA TYR A 87 -8.64 11.56 -8.63
C TYR A 87 -8.19 11.34 -10.08
N ALA A 88 -7.47 12.31 -10.67
CA ALA A 88 -6.85 12.17 -11.99
C ALA A 88 -5.47 11.51 -11.89
N ASP A 89 -4.95 10.98 -13.00
CA ASP A 89 -3.58 10.45 -13.12
C ASP A 89 -3.23 9.40 -12.04
N LEU A 90 -4.18 8.49 -11.78
CA LEU A 90 -4.02 7.43 -10.80
C LEU A 90 -2.87 6.49 -11.16
N GLN A 91 -2.02 6.21 -10.18
CA GLN A 91 -0.95 5.24 -10.32
C GLN A 91 -1.52 3.83 -10.21
N VAL A 92 -1.17 2.99 -11.18
CA VAL A 92 -1.49 1.56 -11.22
C VAL A 92 -0.19 0.82 -11.58
N LEU A 93 0.05 -0.30 -10.90
CA LEU A 93 1.22 -1.17 -11.04
C LEU A 93 0.81 -2.64 -11.19
#